data_AF-A0A973FVB7-F1
#
_entry.id   AF-A0A973FVB7-F1
#
_cell.length_a   1.000
_cell.length_b   1.000
_cell.length_c   1.000
_cell.angle_alpha   90.00
_cell.angle_beta   90.00
_cell.angle_gamma   90.00
#
_symmetry.space_group_name_H-M   'P 1'
#
loop_
_entity.id
_entity.type
_entity.pdbx_description
1 polymer ?
#
loop_
_entity_poly.entity_id
_entity_poly.type
_entity_poly.pdbx_seq_one_letter_code
_entity_poly.pdbx_strand_id
1 'polypeptide(L)'
;QHWPLLAPLLANPALRPDPAQIAACRAGFLELLRIRRSTPLFRLRTAEQVRRAVRFFNTGPDQIAGLIVMQLHDPAATQDMLGQVVVLFNATPAPIQFCDPAFGGAELWLHPVQQASADARLRMAAFSQADGCFGVPGRTTAVFVGASRPV
;
A
#
# COMPACT_ATOMS: atom_id res chain seq x y z
N GLN A 1 -13.69 15.08 -32.17
CA GLN A 1 -14.15 16.08 -31.18
C GLN A 1 -13.15 16.33 -30.04
N HIS A 2 -12.35 15.35 -29.60
CA HIS A 2 -11.37 15.57 -28.52
C HIS A 2 -10.04 16.24 -28.94
N TRP A 3 -9.84 16.50 -30.23
CA TRP A 3 -8.57 17.00 -30.75
C TRP A 3 -8.11 18.32 -30.09
N PRO A 4 -8.98 19.33 -29.86
CA PRO A 4 -8.57 20.57 -29.18
C PRO A 4 -8.05 20.35 -27.75
N LEU A 5 -8.49 19.30 -27.06
CA LEU A 5 -7.99 18.92 -25.73
C LEU A 5 -6.66 18.18 -25.80
N LEU A 6 -6.52 17.24 -26.76
CA LEU A 6 -5.36 16.35 -26.84
C LEU A 6 -4.14 17.01 -27.50
N ALA A 7 -4.35 17.85 -28.52
CA ALA A 7 -3.27 18.50 -29.26
C ALA A 7 -2.24 19.22 -28.36
N PRO A 8 -2.64 20.08 -27.39
CA PRO A 8 -1.67 20.73 -26.51
C PRO A 8 -0.96 19.76 -25.54
N LEU A 9 -1.61 18.67 -25.12
CA LEU A 9 -1.01 17.66 -24.25
C LEU A 9 0.05 16.85 -24.99
N LEU A 10 -0.24 16.43 -26.23
CA LEU A 10 0.69 15.67 -27.07
C LEU A 10 1.91 16.50 -27.49
N ALA A 11 1.74 17.81 -27.63
CA ALA A 11 2.83 18.73 -27.94
C ALA A 11 3.73 19.04 -26.73
N ASN A 12 3.30 18.72 -25.51
CA ASN A 12 4.05 19.05 -24.30
C ASN A 12 5.20 18.05 -24.05
N PRO A 13 6.48 18.44 -24.20
CA PRO A 13 7.61 17.53 -23.99
C PRO A 13 7.72 17.05 -22.54
N ALA A 14 7.19 17.77 -21.55
CA ALA A 14 7.21 17.35 -20.14
C ALA A 14 6.31 16.13 -19.86
N LEU A 15 5.39 15.79 -20.78
CA LEU A 15 4.53 14.60 -20.67
C LEU A 15 5.13 13.37 -21.38
N ARG A 16 6.26 13.52 -22.08
CA ARG A 16 6.92 12.42 -22.76
C ARG A 16 7.84 11.68 -21.78
N PRO A 17 7.59 10.40 -21.46
CA PRO A 17 8.43 9.68 -20.55
C PRO A 17 9.80 9.36 -21.15
N ASP A 18 10.85 9.52 -20.36
CA ASP A 18 12.20 9.11 -20.73
C ASP A 18 12.46 7.62 -20.40
N PRO A 19 13.54 7.01 -20.93
CA PRO A 19 13.85 5.61 -20.67
C PRO A 19 14.03 5.25 -19.19
N ALA A 20 14.53 6.16 -18.36
CA ALA A 20 14.71 5.92 -16.92
C ALA A 20 13.36 5.88 -16.20
N GLN A 21 12.43 6.76 -16.56
CA GLN A 21 11.05 6.75 -16.06
C GLN A 21 10.31 5.46 -16.45
N ILE A 22 10.49 4.98 -17.69
CA ILE A 22 9.91 3.72 -18.15
C ILE A 22 10.50 2.53 -17.36
N ALA A 23 11.81 2.52 -17.16
CA ALA A 23 12.48 1.48 -16.37
C ALA A 23 12.02 1.48 -14.90
N ALA A 24 11.87 2.66 -14.28
CA ALA A 24 11.36 2.82 -12.93
C ALA A 24 9.91 2.31 -12.80
N CYS A 25 9.04 2.66 -13.76
CA CYS A 25 7.67 2.15 -13.81
C CYS A 25 7.63 0.63 -13.91
N ARG A 26 8.46 0.03 -14.77
CA ARG A 26 8.59 -1.43 -14.89
C ARG A 26 9.06 -2.07 -13.58
N ALA A 27 10.05 -1.47 -12.90
CA ALA A 27 10.56 -1.97 -11.63
C ALA A 27 9.48 -1.94 -10.53
N GLY A 28 8.76 -0.82 -10.40
CA GLY A 28 7.64 -0.68 -9.47
C GLY A 28 6.50 -1.65 -9.74
N PHE A 29 6.16 -1.87 -11.02
CA PHE A 29 5.13 -2.85 -11.39
C PHE A 29 5.52 -4.29 -11.01
N LEU A 30 6.78 -4.68 -11.27
CA LEU A 30 7.29 -6.00 -10.88
C LEU A 30 7.35 -6.17 -9.36
N GLU A 31 7.65 -5.10 -8.61
CA GLU A 31 7.57 -5.08 -7.15
C GLU A 31 6.15 -5.42 -6.67
N LEU A 32 5.12 -4.75 -7.18
CA LEU A 32 3.72 -5.03 -6.82
C LEU A 32 3.33 -6.48 -7.13
N LEU A 33 3.79 -7.04 -8.26
CA LEU A 33 3.55 -8.44 -8.59
C LEU A 33 4.24 -9.42 -7.63
N ARG A 34 5.46 -9.11 -7.19
CA ARG A 34 6.18 -9.93 -6.18
C ARG A 34 5.44 -9.91 -4.84
N ILE A 35 5.00 -8.73 -4.40
CA ILE A 35 4.21 -8.58 -3.16
C ILE A 35 2.89 -9.35 -3.28
N ARG A 36 2.17 -9.23 -4.40
CA ARG A 36 0.92 -9.98 -4.61
C ARG A 36 1.11 -11.51 -4.53
N ARG A 37 2.29 -12.00 -4.90
CA ARG A 37 2.63 -13.44 -4.83
C ARG A 37 3.20 -13.88 -3.48
N SER A 38 3.69 -12.96 -2.64
CA SER A 38 4.39 -13.30 -1.38
C SER A 38 3.49 -13.95 -0.34
N THR A 39 2.19 -13.67 -0.38
CA THR A 39 1.20 -14.25 0.55
C THR A 39 -0.09 -14.68 -0.17
N PRO A 40 -0.76 -15.76 0.28
CA PRO A 40 -2.10 -16.11 -0.17
C PRO A 40 -3.16 -15.06 0.19
N LEU A 41 -2.93 -14.20 1.18
CA LEU A 41 -3.88 -13.18 1.64
C LEU A 41 -4.33 -12.21 0.53
N PHE A 42 -3.49 -11.97 -0.49
CA PHE A 42 -3.85 -11.15 -1.66
C PHE A 42 -4.69 -11.89 -2.72
N ARG A 43 -4.93 -13.19 -2.52
CA ARG A 43 -5.51 -14.13 -3.51
C ARG A 43 -6.53 -15.09 -2.87
N LEU A 44 -7.30 -14.58 -1.91
CA LEU A 44 -8.44 -15.30 -1.33
C LEU A 44 -9.41 -15.75 -2.43
N ARG A 45 -9.94 -16.97 -2.31
CA ARG A 45 -10.66 -17.64 -3.41
C ARG A 45 -12.17 -17.55 -3.29
N THR A 46 -12.70 -17.27 -2.09
CA THR A 46 -14.15 -17.22 -1.85
C THR A 46 -14.58 -15.90 -1.21
N ALA A 47 -15.85 -15.54 -1.41
CA ALA A 47 -16.41 -14.34 -0.80
C ALA A 47 -16.42 -14.43 0.73
N GLU A 48 -16.64 -15.62 1.29
CA GLU A 48 -16.60 -15.88 2.73
C GLU A 48 -15.22 -15.57 3.32
N GLN A 49 -14.16 -15.99 2.63
CA GLN A 49 -12.79 -15.68 3.02
C GLN A 49 -12.55 -14.17 3.00
N VAL A 50 -12.98 -13.49 1.92
CA VAL A 50 -12.83 -12.04 1.79
C VAL A 50 -13.56 -11.31 2.91
N ARG A 51 -14.83 -11.66 3.20
CA ARG A 51 -15.62 -11.01 4.26
C ARG A 51 -15.02 -11.18 5.66
N ARG A 52 -14.29 -12.27 5.91
CA ARG A 52 -13.66 -12.55 7.21
C ARG A 52 -12.29 -11.88 7.34
N ALA A 53 -11.50 -11.91 6.27
CA ALA A 53 -10.10 -11.52 6.32
C ALA A 53 -9.83 -10.06 5.92
N VAL A 54 -10.69 -9.44 5.11
CA VAL A 54 -10.46 -8.09 4.57
C VAL A 54 -11.24 -7.05 5.36
N ARG A 55 -10.55 -6.01 5.83
CA ARG A 55 -11.15 -4.82 6.43
C ARG A 55 -10.58 -3.56 5.81
N PHE A 56 -11.40 -2.53 5.73
CA PHE A 56 -10.97 -1.19 5.33
C PHE A 56 -11.06 -0.24 6.52
N PHE A 57 -10.03 0.59 6.66
CA PHE A 57 -9.94 1.68 7.61
C PHE A 57 -9.96 3.01 6.85
N ASN A 58 -9.93 4.13 7.58
CA ASN A 58 -10.10 5.46 6.99
C ASN A 58 -11.43 5.57 6.22
N THR A 59 -12.54 5.28 6.89
CA THR A 59 -13.89 5.30 6.29
C THR A 59 -14.80 6.31 7.01
N GLY A 60 -15.95 6.62 6.41
CA GLY A 60 -16.91 7.58 6.96
C GLY A 60 -16.69 9.01 6.47
N PRO A 61 -17.45 9.97 7.02
CA PRO A 61 -17.39 11.38 6.60
C PRO A 61 -16.05 12.05 6.96
N ASP A 62 -15.40 11.61 8.04
CA ASP A 62 -14.15 12.18 8.55
C ASP A 62 -12.90 11.51 7.97
N GLN A 63 -13.04 10.73 6.90
CA GLN A 63 -11.91 10.06 6.26
C GLN A 63 -10.90 11.07 5.72
N ILE A 64 -9.62 10.71 5.78
CA ILE A 64 -8.55 11.44 5.09
C ILE A 64 -8.70 11.22 3.58
N ALA A 65 -9.06 12.29 2.86
CA ALA A 65 -9.29 12.21 1.42
C ALA A 65 -8.04 11.76 0.65
N GLY A 66 -8.22 10.79 -0.26
CA GLY A 66 -7.14 10.26 -1.09
C GLY A 66 -6.28 9.19 -0.42
N LEU A 67 -6.64 8.73 0.79
CA LEU A 67 -6.04 7.59 1.46
C LEU A 67 -7.02 6.40 1.51
N ILE A 68 -6.54 5.22 1.10
CA ILE A 68 -7.23 3.95 1.37
C ILE A 68 -6.33 3.12 2.27
N VAL A 69 -6.89 2.59 3.37
CA VAL A 69 -6.18 1.69 4.28
C VAL A 69 -6.89 0.33 4.27
N MET A 70 -6.21 -0.70 3.77
CA MET A 70 -6.74 -2.06 3.65
C MET A 70 -5.95 -3.01 4.55
N GLN A 71 -6.62 -3.68 5.47
CA GLN A 71 -6.05 -4.76 6.26
C GLN A 71 -6.50 -6.11 5.70
N LEU A 72 -5.56 -7.04 5.61
CA LEU A 72 -5.79 -8.45 5.37
C LEU A 72 -5.28 -9.21 6.60
N HIS A 73 -6.13 -9.96 7.26
CA HIS A 73 -5.79 -10.74 8.43
C HIS A 73 -6.28 -12.18 8.26
N ASP A 74 -5.40 -13.15 8.51
CA ASP A 74 -5.78 -14.56 8.55
C ASP A 74 -5.92 -15.00 10.02
N PRO A 75 -7.17 -15.21 10.51
CA PRO A 75 -7.39 -15.67 11.88
C PRO A 75 -6.94 -17.12 12.12
N ALA A 76 -6.65 -17.88 11.05
CA ALA A 76 -6.15 -19.25 11.13
C ALA A 76 -4.64 -19.35 10.91
N ALA A 77 -3.94 -18.23 10.67
CA ALA A 77 -2.49 -18.24 10.49
C ALA A 77 -1.78 -18.65 11.78
N THR A 78 -0.86 -19.60 11.67
CA THR A 78 0.07 -19.96 12.74
C THR A 78 1.10 -18.83 12.95
N GLN A 79 1.74 -18.81 14.13
CA GLN A 79 2.72 -17.75 14.48
C GLN A 79 3.88 -17.60 13.48
N ASP A 80 4.21 -18.66 12.74
CA ASP A 80 5.31 -18.67 11.76
C ASP A 80 4.93 -18.08 10.38
N MET A 81 3.67 -17.72 10.17
CA MET A 81 3.20 -17.14 8.91
C MET A 81 2.91 -15.64 9.04
N LEU A 82 3.06 -14.91 7.93
CA LEU A 82 2.55 -13.55 7.78
C LEU A 82 1.02 -13.57 7.91
N GLY A 83 0.53 -13.43 9.14
CA GLY A 83 -0.89 -13.46 9.45
C GLY A 83 -1.59 -12.12 9.34
N GLN A 84 -0.82 -11.04 9.14
CA GLN A 84 -1.38 -9.71 8.93
C GLN A 84 -0.62 -8.94 7.85
N VAL A 85 -1.40 -8.27 7.00
CA VAL A 85 -0.92 -7.32 5.99
C VAL A 85 -1.76 -6.06 6.08
N VAL A 86 -1.11 -4.90 6.05
CA VAL A 86 -1.78 -3.60 5.97
C VAL A 86 -1.24 -2.86 4.75
N VAL A 87 -2.14 -2.43 3.87
CA VAL A 87 -1.81 -1.71 2.64
C VAL A 87 -2.38 -0.31 2.72
N LEU A 88 -1.53 0.69 2.53
CA LEU A 88 -1.92 2.09 2.48
C LEU A 88 -1.68 2.63 1.09
N PHE A 89 -2.76 3.08 0.44
CA PHE A 89 -2.72 3.74 -0.87
C PHE A 89 -2.86 5.25 -0.65
N ASN A 90 -1.76 5.99 -0.69
CA ASN A 90 -1.77 7.45 -0.65
C ASN A 90 -1.74 8.00 -2.08
N ALA A 91 -2.89 8.45 -2.58
CA ALA A 91 -3.01 9.06 -3.90
C ALA A 91 -2.69 10.57 -3.91
N THR A 92 -2.54 11.19 -2.74
CA THR A 92 -2.26 12.62 -2.60
C THR A 92 -0.77 12.93 -2.84
N PRO A 93 -0.42 14.16 -3.23
CA PRO A 93 0.99 14.55 -3.38
C PRO A 93 1.72 14.73 -2.04
N ALA A 94 0.99 14.88 -0.93
CA ALA A 94 1.57 15.13 0.38
C ALA A 94 1.79 13.81 1.15
N PRO A 95 2.78 13.75 2.06
CA PRO A 95 2.86 12.65 3.01
C PRO A 95 1.63 12.66 3.92
N ILE A 96 1.14 11.47 4.28
CA ILE A 96 0.02 11.29 5.20
C ILE A 96 0.50 10.48 6.39
N GLN A 97 0.10 10.91 7.59
CA GLN A 97 0.15 10.12 8.80
C GLN A 97 -1.27 9.61 9.10
N PHE A 98 -1.41 8.30 9.25
CA PHE A 98 -2.68 7.67 9.60
C PHE A 98 -2.50 6.87 10.89
N CYS A 99 -3.28 7.19 11.92
CA CYS A 99 -3.24 6.53 13.21
C CYS A 99 -4.59 5.90 13.50
N ASP A 100 -4.58 4.64 13.94
CA ASP A 100 -5.80 3.97 14.39
C ASP A 100 -5.46 3.06 15.58
N PRO A 101 -6.18 3.17 16.72
CA PRO A 101 -5.93 2.36 17.90
C PRO A 101 -5.97 0.85 17.64
N ALA A 102 -6.66 0.39 16.58
CA ALA A 102 -6.68 -1.02 16.19
C ALA A 102 -5.30 -1.58 15.82
N PHE A 103 -4.33 -0.71 15.49
CA PHE A 103 -2.95 -1.10 15.22
C PHE A 103 -1.99 -0.87 16.41
N GLY A 104 -2.47 -0.34 17.53
CA GLY A 104 -1.65 -0.10 18.72
C GLY A 104 -0.99 -1.39 19.22
N GLY A 105 0.33 -1.35 19.42
CA GLY A 105 1.10 -2.50 19.88
C GLY A 105 1.31 -3.61 18.85
N ALA A 106 0.83 -3.48 17.61
CA ALA A 106 1.10 -4.44 16.55
C ALA A 106 2.60 -4.41 16.15
N GLU A 107 3.17 -5.57 15.80
CA GLU A 107 4.52 -5.64 15.26
C GLU A 107 4.45 -5.70 13.74
N LEU A 108 4.41 -4.51 13.12
CA LEU A 108 4.35 -4.36 11.67
C LEU A 108 5.63 -3.70 11.15
N TRP A 109 6.11 -4.19 10.01
CA TRP A 109 7.24 -3.59 9.30
C TRP A 109 6.94 -3.50 7.81
N LEU A 110 7.63 -2.58 7.13
CA LEU A 110 7.51 -2.40 5.68
C LEU A 110 7.86 -3.72 4.97
N HIS A 111 7.10 -4.12 3.96
CA HIS A 111 7.31 -5.39 3.25
C HIS A 111 8.76 -5.47 2.72
N PRO A 112 9.48 -6.61 2.86
CA PRO A 112 10.91 -6.70 2.50
C PRO A 112 11.23 -6.26 1.07
N VAL A 113 10.34 -6.57 0.12
CA VAL A 113 10.48 -6.10 -1.27
C VAL A 113 10.49 -4.57 -1.36
N GLN A 114 9.67 -3.87 -0.57
CA GLN A 114 9.62 -2.41 -0.56
C GLN A 114 10.75 -1.77 0.25
N GLN A 115 11.27 -2.45 1.28
CA GLN A 115 12.52 -2.04 1.94
C GLN A 115 13.70 -2.02 0.95
N ALA A 116 13.72 -2.97 0.01
CA ALA A 116 14.70 -3.05 -1.07
C ALA A 116 14.27 -2.31 -2.36
N SER A 117 13.21 -1.48 -2.31
CA SER A 117 12.68 -0.81 -3.51
C SER A 117 13.72 0.12 -4.13
N ALA A 118 13.66 0.28 -5.45
CA ALA A 118 14.46 1.30 -6.15
C ALA A 118 13.91 2.72 -5.89
N ASP A 119 12.64 2.86 -5.49
CA ASP A 119 12.07 4.13 -5.09
C ASP A 119 12.49 4.49 -3.65
N ALA A 120 13.36 5.48 -3.53
CA ALA A 120 13.86 5.95 -2.25
C ALA A 120 12.75 6.55 -1.35
N ARG A 121 11.68 7.12 -1.94
CA ARG A 121 10.57 7.70 -1.17
C ARG A 121 9.79 6.60 -0.46
N LEU A 122 9.47 5.53 -1.17
CA LEU A 122 8.74 4.39 -0.61
C LEU A 122 9.45 3.79 0.61
N ARG A 123 10.79 3.73 0.61
CA ARG A 123 11.59 3.24 1.74
C ARG A 123 11.47 4.09 3.01
N MET A 124 10.96 5.33 2.90
CA MET A 124 10.68 6.19 4.06
C MET A 124 9.34 5.87 4.73
N ALA A 125 8.51 5.01 4.14
CA ALA A 125 7.27 4.58 4.78
C ALA A 125 7.58 3.80 6.07
N ALA A 126 6.92 4.17 7.16
CA ALA A 126 7.23 3.65 8.48
C ALA A 126 5.97 3.44 9.32
N PHE A 127 6.09 2.59 10.34
CA PHE A 127 5.04 2.32 11.30
C PHE A 127 5.57 2.54 12.73
N SER A 128 4.84 3.33 13.53
CA SER A 128 5.07 3.51 14.96
C SER A 128 4.18 2.56 15.74
N GLN A 129 4.78 1.55 16.38
CA GLN A 129 4.07 0.58 17.21
C GLN A 129 3.45 1.21 18.46
N ALA A 130 4.12 2.19 19.06
CA ALA A 130 3.66 2.87 20.27
C ALA A 130 2.33 3.60 20.03
N ASP A 131 2.21 4.24 18.87
CA ASP A 131 1.08 5.10 18.53
C ASP A 131 0.06 4.45 17.59
N GLY A 132 0.38 3.28 17.02
CA GLY A 132 -0.45 2.63 15.99
C GLY A 132 -0.54 3.47 14.70
N CYS A 133 0.53 4.21 14.38
CA CYS A 133 0.54 5.19 13.29
C CYS A 133 1.40 4.74 12.10
N PHE A 134 0.88 4.91 10.89
CA PHE A 134 1.58 4.73 9.64
C PHE A 134 1.95 6.09 9.04
N GLY A 135 3.22 6.26 8.67
CA GLY A 135 3.67 7.37 7.83
C GLY A 135 3.88 6.90 6.40
N VAL A 136 3.18 7.51 5.43
CA VAL A 136 3.25 7.13 4.02
C VAL A 136 3.53 8.36 3.15
N PRO A 137 4.60 8.35 2.33
CA PRO A 137 4.90 9.45 1.42
C PRO A 137 3.78 9.71 0.41
N GLY A 138 3.80 10.89 -0.22
CA GLY A 138 2.88 11.23 -1.29
C GLY A 138 2.99 10.27 -2.48
N ARG A 139 1.87 9.99 -3.15
CA ARG A 139 1.76 9.13 -4.35
C ARG A 139 2.43 7.78 -4.19
N THR A 140 2.24 7.15 -3.03
CA THR A 140 2.92 5.92 -2.64
C THR A 140 1.91 4.87 -2.18
N THR A 141 2.15 3.62 -2.55
CA THR A 141 1.46 2.45 -1.98
C THR A 141 2.42 1.70 -1.07
N ALA A 142 2.21 1.78 0.24
CA ALA A 142 3.04 1.11 1.23
C ALA A 142 2.34 -0.14 1.77
N VAL A 143 3.07 -1.24 1.86
CA VAL A 143 2.60 -2.54 2.32
C VAL A 143 3.38 -2.90 3.56
N PHE A 144 2.70 -3.04 4.68
CA PHE A 144 3.26 -3.49 5.95
C PHE A 144 2.81 -4.92 6.22
N VAL A 145 3.69 -5.70 6.83
CA VAL A 145 3.44 -7.10 7.18
C VAL A 145 3.83 -7.37 8.62
N GLY A 146 3.20 -8.36 9.23
CA GLY A 146 3.50 -8.81 10.60
C GLY A 146 2.93 -10.18 10.90
N ALA A 147 3.27 -10.71 12.08
CA ALA A 147 2.73 -11.96 12.58
C ALA A 147 1.23 -11.83 12.91
N SER A 148 0.48 -12.95 12.83
CA SER A 148 -0.91 -12.96 13.29
C SER A 148 -0.94 -12.78 14.81
N ARG A 149 -1.78 -11.86 15.32
CA ARG A 149 -2.12 -11.83 16.74
C ARG A 149 -3.39 -12.65 16.98
N PRO A 150 -3.42 -13.55 17.99
CA PRO A 150 -4.69 -14.08 18.46
C PRO A 150 -5.54 -12.94 19.02
N VAL A 151 -6.83 -12.96 18.68
CA VAL A 151 -7.86 -12.04 19.20
C VAL A 151 -8.07 -12.30 20.69
#